data_AF-A0A7K0ZQ79-F1
#
_entry.id   AF-A0A7K0ZQ79-F1
#
_cell.length_a   1.000
_cell.length_b   1.000
_cell.length_c   1.000
_cell.angle_alpha   90.00
_cell.angle_beta   90.00
_cell.angle_gamma   90.00
#
_symmetry.space_group_name_H-M   'P 1'
#
loop_
_entity.id
_entity.type
_entity.pdbx_description
1 polymer ?
#
loop_
_entity_poly.entity_id
_entity_poly.type
_entity_poly.pdbx_seq_one_letter_code
_entity_poly.pdbx_strand_id
1 'polypeptide(L)' 'MPIRPTETLHDVGEFIRQQRENAQKSIRDLARSAGVSNPYLSQIER' A
#
# COMPACT_ATOMS: atom_id res chain seq x y z
N MET A 1 -16.85 16.94 -9.51
CA MET A 1 -16.46 15.63 -10.07
C MET A 1 -16.61 14.62 -8.94
N PRO A 2 -17.43 13.56 -9.06
CA PRO A 2 -17.57 12.59 -7.98
C PRO A 2 -16.26 11.81 -7.85
N ILE A 3 -15.70 11.78 -6.64
CA ILE A 3 -14.58 10.89 -6.32
C ILE A 3 -15.02 9.45 -6.61
N ARG A 4 -14.28 8.77 -7.47
CA ARG A 4 -14.50 7.34 -7.71
C ARG A 4 -13.78 6.61 -6.58
N PRO A 5 -14.44 5.73 -5.81
CA PRO A 5 -13.80 5.01 -4.70
C PRO A 5 -12.51 4.28 -5.12
N THR A 6 -12.46 3.79 -6.36
CA THR A 6 -11.29 3.14 -6.94
C THR A 6 -10.10 4.06 -7.09
N GLU A 7 -10.32 5.35 -7.39
CA GLU A 7 -9.27 6.37 -7.52
C GLU A 7 -8.60 6.62 -6.16
N THR A 8 -9.41 6.76 -5.10
CA THR A 8 -8.89 6.96 -3.74
C THR A 8 -8.11 5.77 -3.20
N LEU A 9 -8.51 4.54 -3.54
CA LEU A 9 -7.80 3.33 -3.15
C LEU A 9 -6.44 3.23 -3.86
N HIS A 10 -6.39 3.63 -5.14
CA HIS A 10 -5.17 3.65 -5.92
C HIS A 10 -4.16 4.68 -5.36
N ASP A 11 -4.64 5.89 -5.02
CA ASP A 11 -3.80 6.93 -4.39
C ASP A 11 -3.19 6.47 -3.05
N VAL A 12 -3.98 5.75 -2.24
CA VAL A 12 -3.51 5.19 -0.97
C VAL A 12 -2.48 4.08 -1.21
N GLY A 13 -2.69 3.23 -2.21
CA GLY A 13 -1.74 2.19 -2.62
C GLY A 13 -0.39 2.75 -3.03
N GLU A 14 -0.40 3.75 -3.89
CA GLU A 14 0.79 4.49 -4.33
C GLU A 14 1.49 5.19 -3.17
N PHE A 15 0.75 5.82 -2.27
CA PHE A 15 1.32 6.44 -1.07
C PHE A 15 2.05 5.41 -0.17
N ILE A 16 1.42 4.27 0.09
CA ILE A 16 2.01 3.19 0.90
C ILE A 16 3.28 2.65 0.24
N ARG A 17 3.23 2.42 -1.08
CA ARG A 17 4.39 2.00 -1.87
C ARG A 17 5.54 2.99 -1.75
N GLN A 18 5.27 4.28 -1.91
CA GLN A 18 6.30 5.33 -1.83
C GLN A 18 6.93 5.40 -0.43
N GLN A 19 6.13 5.32 0.64
CA GLN A 19 6.64 5.30 2.01
C GLN A 19 7.52 4.07 2.27
N ARG A 20 7.13 2.90 1.74
CA ARG A 20 7.90 1.67 1.84
C ARG A 20 9.26 1.78 1.15
N GLU A 21 9.28 2.30 -0.07
CA GLU A 21 10.50 2.49 -0.86
C GLU A 21 11.43 3.52 -0.21
N ASN A 22 10.89 4.64 0.28
CA ASN A 22 11.65 5.66 1.00
C ASN A 22 12.30 5.10 2.28
N ALA A 23 11.59 4.21 2.98
CA ALA A 23 12.09 3.52 4.16
C ALA A 23 12.99 2.31 3.83
N GLN A 24 13.21 2.00 2.53
CA GLN A 24 13.97 0.84 2.05
C GLN A 24 13.48 -0.49 2.65
N LYS A 25 12.17 -0.59 2.93
CA LYS A 25 11.57 -1.80 3.50
C LYS A 25 11.08 -2.73 2.40
N SER A 26 11.24 -4.03 2.62
CA SER A 26 10.52 -4.99 1.79
C SER A 26 9.02 -4.94 2.11
N ILE A 27 8.19 -5.35 1.15
CA ILE A 27 6.75 -5.46 1.37
C ILE A 27 6.43 -6.45 2.51
N ARG A 28 7.30 -7.45 2.72
CA ARG A 28 7.15 -8.43 3.79
C ARG A 28 7.40 -7.81 5.17
N ASP A 29 8.38 -6.92 5.27
CA ASP A 29 8.67 -6.22 6.52
C ASP A 29 7.60 -5.19 6.85
N LEU A 30 7.09 -4.48 5.83
CA LEU A 30 5.95 -3.59 6.01
C LEU A 30 4.70 -4.37 6.47
N ALA A 31 4.36 -5.47 5.80
CA ALA A 31 3.22 -6.32 6.16
C ALA A 31 3.33 -6.85 7.60
N ARG A 32 4.52 -7.32 8.00
CA ARG A 32 4.78 -7.76 9.38
C ARG A 32 4.57 -6.62 10.37
N SER A 33 5.08 -5.43 10.07
CA SER A 33 4.96 -4.27 10.97
C SER A 33 3.53 -3.74 11.10
N ALA A 34 2.73 -3.85 10.03
CA ALA A 34 1.33 -3.43 10.01
C ALA A 34 0.37 -4.52 10.50
N GLY A 35 0.85 -5.73 10.80
CA GLY A 35 0.01 -6.85 11.26
C GLY A 35 -0.94 -7.38 10.18
N VAL A 36 -0.62 -7.19 8.90
CA VAL A 36 -1.44 -7.64 7.76
C VAL A 36 -0.74 -8.73 6.97
N SER A 37 -1.49 -9.44 6.13
CA SER A 37 -0.92 -10.46 5.25
C SER A 37 -0.20 -9.82 4.06
N ASN A 38 0.90 -10.42 3.61
CA ASN A 38 1.62 -9.99 2.40
C ASN A 38 0.72 -9.92 1.15
N PRO A 39 -0.14 -10.92 0.87
CA PRO A 39 -1.02 -10.89 -0.29
C PRO A 39 -2.00 -9.71 -0.25
N TYR A 40 -2.51 -9.35 0.93
CA TYR A 40 -3.44 -8.23 1.09
C TYR A 40 -2.75 -6.89 0.89
N LEU A 41 -1.57 -6.69 1.47
CA LEU A 41 -0.79 -5.47 1.25
C LEU A 41 -0.36 -5.31 -0.22
N SER A 42 0.00 -6.41 -0.89
CA SER A 42 0.31 -6.42 -2.32
C SER A 42 -0.90 -6.11 -3.22
N GLN A 43 -2.12 -6.31 -2.74
CA GLN A 43 -3.34 -5.89 -3.45
C GLN A 43 -3.61 -4.40 -3.29
N ILE A 44 -3.25 -3.81 -2.15
CA ILE A 44 -3.41 -2.38 -1.88
C ILE A 44 -2.38 -1.56 -2.67
N GLU A 45 -1.12 -2.00 -2.76
CA GLU A 45 -0.07 -1.32 -3.56
C GLU A 45 -0.22 -1.51 -5.09
N ARG A 46 -1.31 -2.12 -5.57
CA ARG A 46 -1.58 -2.36 -7.01
C ARG A 46 -2.61 -1.41 -7.57
#